data_AF-A0A656DE76-F1
#
_entry.id   AF-A0A656DE76-F1
#
_cell.length_a   1.000
_cell.length_b   1.000
_cell.length_c   1.000
_cell.angle_alpha   90.00
_cell.angle_beta   90.00
_cell.angle_gamma   90.00
#
_symmetry.space_group_name_H-M   'P 1'
#
loop_
_entity.id
_entity.type
_entity.pdbx_description
1 polymer ?
#
loop_
_entity_poly.entity_id
_entity_poly.type
_entity_poly.pdbx_seq_one_letter_code
_entity_poly.pdbx_strand_id
1 'polypeptide(L)'
;RKVKSIPKYNFVLGGCDFNKNDGRIICKSIVVDESINKTYHACVVEKEGIKYAIYELPIENHCVVFGLGDGEVDLDDVLSISAMEENLQLKVYDFIEYLRQFKPFEKARVSMFPAQIYFTEGYRINGHYSLSSSDVFSDKSFDDEVAVVKISVLGEKLFPCVLSPDGKFNKLVIRVPFSSFLTDIKNLVAVGRIADVDDDLKFILYSFPFAIKTSENIGNLIAFAYKNNLGLNRIKAKV
;
A
#
# COMPACT_ATOMS: atom_id res chain seq x y z
N ARG A 1 -0.37 17.12 -11.41
CA ARG A 1 -0.81 17.75 -10.13
C ARG A 1 0.13 17.31 -9.01
N LYS A 2 0.77 18.22 -8.26
CA LYS A 2 1.58 17.85 -7.08
C LYS A 2 0.65 17.27 -6.03
N VAL A 3 1.01 16.13 -5.48
CA VAL A 3 0.26 15.43 -4.43
C VAL A 3 1.16 15.42 -3.20
N LYS A 4 0.53 15.60 -2.04
CA LYS A 4 1.22 15.48 -0.76
C LYS A 4 1.84 14.10 -0.66
N SER A 5 3.18 14.03 -0.68
CA SER A 5 3.88 12.78 -0.39
C SER A 5 4.15 12.70 1.09
N ILE A 6 3.56 11.70 1.74
CA ILE A 6 3.78 11.40 3.16
C ILE A 6 4.63 10.13 3.22
N PRO A 7 5.91 10.23 3.61
CA PRO A 7 6.77 9.09 3.77
C PRO A 7 6.25 8.21 4.91
N LYS A 8 6.21 6.90 4.69
CA LYS A 8 5.82 5.93 5.70
C LYS A 8 6.91 4.89 5.89
N TYR A 9 7.14 4.58 7.15
CA TYR A 9 8.11 3.62 7.61
C TYR A 9 7.37 2.43 8.20
N ASN A 10 7.44 1.30 7.50
CA ASN A 10 7.01 0.01 8.03
C ASN A 10 8.26 -0.73 8.50
N PHE A 11 8.28 -1.26 9.71
CA PHE A 11 9.45 -1.91 10.27
C PHE A 11 9.07 -3.18 11.01
N VAL A 12 10.03 -4.08 11.15
CA VAL A 12 9.84 -5.36 11.82
C VAL A 12 10.46 -5.30 13.19
N LEU A 13 9.68 -5.68 14.19
CA LEU A 13 10.14 -5.89 15.55
C LEU A 13 10.33 -7.38 15.81
N GLY A 14 11.34 -7.71 16.60
CA GLY A 14 11.53 -9.04 17.18
C GLY A 14 11.44 -8.98 18.71
N GLY A 15 11.22 -10.12 19.36
CA GLY A 15 11.09 -10.20 20.82
C GLY A 15 9.69 -9.84 21.34
N CYS A 16 8.67 -9.97 20.50
CA CYS A 16 7.27 -9.74 20.86
C CYS A 16 6.65 -11.03 21.42
N ASP A 17 5.78 -10.93 22.42
CA ASP A 17 5.07 -12.05 23.05
C ASP A 17 3.56 -11.76 23.10
N PHE A 18 2.85 -12.16 22.05
CA PHE A 18 1.42 -11.91 21.93
C PHE A 18 0.54 -12.72 22.89
N ASN A 19 1.11 -13.68 23.63
CA ASN A 19 0.38 -14.41 24.67
C ASN A 19 0.16 -13.54 25.93
N LYS A 20 0.95 -12.49 26.11
CA LYS A 20 0.79 -11.58 27.24
C LYS A 20 -0.30 -10.56 26.96
N ASN A 21 -1.38 -10.62 27.73
CA ASN A 21 -2.46 -9.64 27.61
C ASN A 21 -2.13 -8.33 28.34
N ASP A 22 -2.42 -7.19 27.71
CA ASP A 22 -2.31 -5.84 28.29
C ASP A 22 -3.60 -5.07 28.02
N GLY A 23 -4.34 -4.71 29.08
CA GLY A 23 -5.65 -4.07 28.97
C GLY A 23 -5.64 -2.66 28.34
N ARG A 24 -4.46 -2.09 28.10
CA ARG A 24 -4.31 -0.77 27.45
C ARG A 24 -4.30 -0.84 25.92
N ILE A 25 -4.14 -2.03 25.33
CA ILE A 25 -4.09 -2.21 23.89
C ILE A 25 -5.20 -3.15 23.43
N ILE A 26 -5.75 -2.88 22.25
CA ILE A 26 -6.75 -3.76 21.65
C ILE A 26 -5.99 -4.77 20.81
N CYS A 27 -6.00 -6.05 21.20
CA CYS A 27 -5.44 -7.11 20.39
C CYS A 27 -6.52 -8.13 19.99
N LYS A 28 -6.59 -8.43 18.69
CA LYS A 28 -7.53 -9.40 18.11
C LYS A 28 -6.76 -10.58 17.54
N SER A 29 -7.24 -11.79 17.81
CA SER A 29 -6.79 -13.00 17.17
C SER A 29 -7.48 -13.15 15.80
N ILE A 30 -6.67 -13.38 14.77
CA ILE A 30 -7.08 -13.58 13.38
C ILE A 30 -6.76 -15.02 13.00
N VAL A 31 -7.80 -15.78 12.71
CA VAL A 31 -7.67 -17.11 12.12
C VAL A 31 -7.65 -16.95 10.60
N VAL A 32 -6.48 -17.17 9.99
CA VAL A 32 -6.27 -16.97 8.55
C VAL A 32 -6.85 -18.14 7.74
N ASP A 33 -6.76 -19.37 8.29
CA ASP A 33 -7.31 -20.59 7.71
C ASP A 33 -7.48 -21.67 8.79
N GLU A 34 -8.69 -22.21 8.94
CA GLU A 34 -9.02 -23.26 9.91
C GLU A 34 -8.26 -24.56 9.65
N SER A 35 -7.86 -24.83 8.40
CA SER A 35 -7.10 -26.03 8.01
C SER A 35 -5.65 -26.00 8.48
N ILE A 36 -5.09 -24.80 8.73
CA ILE A 36 -3.69 -24.61 9.13
C ILE A 36 -3.58 -24.45 10.65
N ASN A 37 -4.71 -24.28 11.37
CA ASN A 37 -4.80 -24.07 12.81
C ASN A 37 -3.77 -23.06 13.37
N LYS A 38 -3.44 -22.03 12.57
CA LYS A 38 -2.53 -20.95 12.96
C LYS A 38 -3.33 -19.68 13.22
N THR A 39 -3.17 -19.15 14.43
CA THR A 39 -3.77 -17.90 14.86
C THR A 39 -2.68 -16.83 14.89
N TYR A 40 -2.98 -15.68 14.29
CA TYR A 40 -2.11 -14.51 14.31
C TYR A 40 -2.76 -13.38 15.10
N HIS A 41 -1.97 -12.52 15.70
CA HIS A 41 -2.48 -11.39 16.47
C HIS A 41 -2.34 -10.08 15.68
N ALA A 42 -3.40 -9.26 15.72
CA ALA A 42 -3.37 -7.87 15.29
C ALA A 42 -3.70 -6.98 16.47
N CYS A 43 -2.77 -6.12 16.84
CA CYS A 43 -2.96 -5.15 17.91
C CYS A 43 -3.04 -3.72 17.36
N VAL A 44 -3.78 -2.86 18.06
CA VAL A 44 -3.79 -1.42 17.85
C VAL A 44 -3.28 -0.72 19.09
N VAL A 45 -2.33 0.18 18.90
CA VAL A 45 -1.79 1.05 19.94
C VAL A 45 -2.01 2.50 19.54
N GLU A 46 -2.37 3.37 20.48
CA GLU A 46 -2.61 4.78 20.23
C GLU A 46 -1.54 5.65 20.92
N LYS A 47 -0.79 6.43 20.13
CA LYS A 47 0.18 7.42 20.63
C LYS A 47 -0.16 8.78 20.03
N GLU A 48 -0.31 9.80 20.87
CA GLU A 48 -0.59 11.18 20.44
C GLU A 48 -1.84 11.32 19.54
N GLY A 49 -2.88 10.52 19.80
CA GLY A 49 -4.12 10.51 19.01
C GLY A 49 -4.01 9.79 17.66
N ILE A 50 -2.85 9.20 17.35
CA ILE A 50 -2.64 8.39 16.14
C ILE A 50 -2.69 6.90 16.50
N LYS A 51 -3.49 6.13 15.76
CA LYS A 51 -3.61 4.68 15.91
C LYS A 51 -2.63 3.96 15.00
N TYR A 52 -1.81 3.11 15.59
CA TYR A 52 -0.81 2.29 14.90
C TYR A 52 -1.24 0.84 14.92
N ALA A 53 -1.22 0.21 13.75
CA ALA A 53 -1.55 -1.20 13.60
C ALA A 53 -0.27 -2.04 13.63
N ILE A 54 -0.30 -3.10 14.46
CA ILE A 54 0.81 -4.02 14.68
C ILE A 54 0.31 -5.43 14.39
N TYR A 55 0.96 -6.14 13.48
CA TYR A 55 0.55 -7.48 13.06
C TYR A 55 1.66 -8.48 13.32
N GLU A 56 1.32 -9.57 14.01
CA GLU A 56 2.18 -10.73 14.16
C GLU A 56 2.52 -11.31 12.78
N LEU A 57 3.80 -11.62 12.58
CA LEU A 57 4.30 -12.25 11.37
C LEU A 57 4.30 -13.78 11.51
N PRO A 58 4.33 -14.54 10.40
CA PRO A 58 4.57 -15.99 10.40
C PRO A 58 6.02 -16.36 10.77
N ILE A 59 6.63 -15.59 11.65
CA ILE A 59 7.99 -15.72 12.16
C ILE A 59 7.88 -15.52 13.67
N GLU A 60 8.38 -16.49 14.44
CA GLU A 60 8.22 -16.54 15.89
C GLU A 60 8.69 -15.24 16.56
N ASN A 61 7.88 -14.68 17.46
CA ASN A 61 8.17 -13.47 18.22
C ASN A 61 8.41 -12.20 17.37
N HIS A 62 7.97 -12.19 16.10
CA HIS A 62 8.10 -11.04 15.22
C HIS A 62 6.76 -10.41 14.88
N CYS A 63 6.79 -9.09 14.70
CA CYS A 63 5.64 -8.35 14.20
C CYS A 63 6.08 -7.26 13.23
N VAL A 64 5.15 -6.82 12.40
CA VAL A 64 5.29 -5.63 11.56
C VAL A 64 4.47 -4.50 12.14
N VAL A 65 5.07 -3.32 12.24
CA VAL A 65 4.38 -2.08 12.57
C VAL A 65 4.13 -1.31 11.28
N PHE A 66 2.89 -0.91 11.04
CA PHE A 66 2.54 -0.13 9.85
C PHE A 66 2.39 1.37 10.15
N GLY A 67 2.89 2.18 9.22
CA GLY A 67 2.42 3.54 9.03
C GLY A 67 3.01 4.59 9.96
N LEU A 68 4.21 4.38 10.48
CA LEU A 68 4.93 5.46 11.16
C LEU A 68 5.40 6.47 10.11
N GLY A 69 4.91 7.70 10.16
CA GLY A 69 5.20 8.71 9.15
C GLY A 69 4.72 10.09 9.58
N ASP A 70 5.41 11.12 9.12
CA ASP A 70 4.98 12.51 9.27
C ASP A 70 5.54 13.39 8.14
N GLY A 71 5.01 14.60 8.10
CA GLY A 71 5.54 15.64 7.24
C GLY A 71 5.24 15.43 5.76
N GLU A 72 5.68 16.41 4.98
CA GLU A 72 5.74 16.35 3.53
C GLU A 72 7.21 16.34 3.14
N VAL A 73 7.52 15.64 2.06
CA VAL A 73 8.88 15.62 1.51
C VAL A 73 8.82 16.01 0.04
N ASP A 74 9.80 16.80 -0.39
CA ASP A 74 10.01 17.02 -1.81
C ASP A 74 10.72 15.81 -2.41
N LEU A 75 10.05 15.12 -3.32
CA LEU A 75 10.59 13.91 -3.95
C LEU A 75 11.64 14.22 -5.02
N ASP A 76 11.77 15.49 -5.41
CA ASP A 76 12.77 15.93 -6.39
C ASP A 76 14.08 16.40 -5.71
N ASP A 77 14.12 16.47 -4.37
CA ASP A 77 15.31 16.84 -3.60
C ASP A 77 15.87 15.67 -2.77
N VAL A 78 17.02 15.17 -3.20
CA VAL A 78 17.74 14.06 -2.56
C VAL A 78 18.11 14.39 -1.11
N LEU A 79 18.45 15.64 -0.79
CA LEU A 79 18.80 16.01 0.58
C LEU A 79 17.58 15.97 1.51
N SER A 80 16.43 16.45 1.02
CA SER A 80 15.15 16.35 1.72
C SER A 80 14.74 14.89 1.96
N ILE A 81 14.94 14.01 0.97
CA ILE A 81 14.70 12.57 1.10
C ILE A 81 15.59 12.00 2.21
N SER A 82 16.91 12.18 2.14
CA SER A 82 17.84 11.63 3.14
C SER A 82 17.55 12.12 4.56
N ALA A 83 17.30 13.43 4.73
CA ALA A 83 16.97 14.00 6.04
C ALA A 83 15.67 13.41 6.61
N MET A 84 14.69 13.17 5.74
CA MET A 84 13.45 12.50 6.11
C MET A 84 13.71 11.05 6.54
N GLU A 85 14.64 10.34 5.91
CA GLU A 85 14.97 8.98 6.30
C GLU A 85 15.57 8.88 7.70
N GLU A 86 16.53 9.76 8.02
CA GLU A 86 17.14 9.84 9.34
C GLU A 86 16.08 10.18 10.41
N ASN A 87 15.22 11.16 10.16
CA ASN A 87 14.16 11.55 11.08
C ASN A 87 13.17 10.42 11.37
N LEU A 88 12.78 9.66 10.35
CA LEU A 88 11.87 8.53 10.55
C LEU A 88 12.51 7.39 11.32
N GLN A 89 13.81 7.11 11.11
CA GLN A 89 14.53 6.12 11.93
C GLN A 89 14.57 6.53 13.40
N LEU A 90 14.84 7.81 13.71
CA LEU A 90 14.79 8.32 15.08
C LEU A 90 13.41 8.13 15.71
N LYS A 91 12.35 8.38 14.95
CA LYS A 91 10.97 8.14 15.39
C LYS A 91 10.65 6.68 15.63
N VAL A 92 11.21 5.76 14.85
CA VAL A 92 11.08 4.31 15.11
C VAL A 92 11.65 3.98 16.48
N TYR A 93 12.84 4.49 16.82
CA TYR A 93 13.42 4.24 18.14
C TYR A 93 12.55 4.79 19.28
N ASP A 94 12.08 6.04 19.15
CA ASP A 94 11.16 6.64 20.13
C ASP A 94 9.84 5.87 20.26
N PHE A 95 9.30 5.39 19.14
CA PHE A 95 8.09 4.57 19.14
C PHE A 95 8.31 3.21 19.81
N ILE A 96 9.48 2.59 19.67
CA ILE A 96 9.79 1.31 20.32
C ILE A 96 9.90 1.45 21.83
N GLU A 97 10.54 2.52 22.31
CA GLU A 97 10.58 2.80 23.75
C GLU A 97 9.17 2.99 24.32
N TYR A 98 8.29 3.63 23.56
CA TYR A 98 6.87 3.70 23.91
C TYR A 98 6.20 2.32 23.91
N LEU A 99 6.40 1.49 22.88
CA LEU A 99 5.80 0.15 22.81
C LEU A 99 6.24 -0.76 23.96
N ARG A 100 7.50 -0.68 24.40
CA ARG A 100 8.05 -1.48 25.50
C ARG A 100 7.32 -1.30 26.83
N GLN A 101 6.48 -0.28 26.95
CA GLN A 101 5.62 -0.09 28.10
C GLN A 101 4.48 -1.11 28.16
N PHE A 102 4.12 -1.77 27.05
CA PHE A 102 3.07 -2.76 26.96
C PHE A 102 3.62 -4.18 27.03
N LYS A 103 2.91 -5.06 27.75
CA LYS A 103 3.38 -6.43 28.05
C LYS A 103 3.83 -7.25 26.83
N PRO A 104 3.13 -7.24 25.66
CA PRO A 104 3.60 -7.98 24.49
C PRO A 104 4.92 -7.49 23.91
N PHE A 105 5.30 -6.25 24.18
CA PHE A 105 6.41 -5.58 23.49
C PHE A 105 7.55 -5.20 24.45
N GLU A 106 7.51 -5.61 25.72
CA GLU A 106 8.53 -5.31 26.75
C GLU A 106 9.97 -5.58 26.28
N LYS A 107 10.16 -6.63 25.46
CA LYS A 107 11.46 -7.05 24.92
C LYS A 107 11.61 -6.72 23.43
N ALA A 108 10.71 -5.93 22.87
CA ALA A 108 10.71 -5.60 21.45
C ALA A 108 11.99 -4.87 21.07
N ARG A 109 12.58 -5.23 19.94
CA ARG A 109 13.74 -4.57 19.33
C ARG A 109 13.54 -4.50 17.83
N VAL A 110 14.13 -3.50 17.17
CA VAL A 110 14.16 -3.50 15.70
C VAL A 110 14.88 -4.76 15.24
N SER A 111 14.17 -5.59 14.47
CA SER A 111 14.76 -6.73 13.79
C SER A 111 15.15 -6.37 12.36
N MET A 112 14.35 -5.53 11.70
CA MET A 112 14.61 -5.13 10.32
C MET A 112 14.01 -3.75 10.05
N PHE A 113 14.83 -2.89 9.46
CA PHE A 113 14.39 -1.71 8.73
C PHE A 113 14.18 -2.13 7.25
N PRO A 114 13.12 -1.65 6.56
CA PRO A 114 13.05 -1.78 5.11
C PRO A 114 14.27 -1.08 4.51
N ALA A 115 14.77 -1.62 3.40
CA ALA A 115 15.95 -1.08 2.75
C ALA A 115 15.76 0.37 2.24
N GLN A 116 14.52 0.81 2.07
CA GLN A 116 14.16 2.14 1.58
C GLN A 116 12.86 2.61 2.23
N ILE A 117 12.72 3.93 2.35
CA ILE A 117 11.48 4.57 2.74
C ILE A 117 10.45 4.49 1.62
N TYR A 118 9.21 4.17 2.00
CA TYR A 118 8.10 4.23 1.09
C TYR A 118 7.57 5.65 1.02
N PHE A 119 7.89 6.35 -0.05
CA PHE A 119 7.23 7.58 -0.44
C PHE A 119 5.93 7.26 -1.17
N THR A 120 4.84 7.92 -0.79
CA THR A 120 3.66 8.01 -1.68
C THR A 120 4.03 8.84 -2.92
N GLU A 121 3.37 8.66 -4.06
CA GLU A 121 3.76 9.38 -5.28
C GLU A 121 3.62 10.91 -5.10
N GLY A 122 4.58 11.68 -5.62
CA GLY A 122 4.56 13.15 -5.53
C GLY A 122 3.72 13.82 -6.62
N TYR A 123 3.38 13.08 -7.67
CA TYR A 123 2.66 13.61 -8.82
C TYR A 123 1.60 12.63 -9.30
N ARG A 124 0.46 13.18 -9.75
CA ARG A 124 -0.52 12.46 -10.56
C ARG A 124 -0.66 13.10 -11.92
N ILE A 125 -0.93 12.25 -12.91
CA ILE A 125 -1.25 12.67 -14.26
C ILE A 125 -2.76 12.94 -14.39
N ASN A 126 -3.12 13.71 -15.41
CA ASN A 126 -4.48 13.74 -15.93
C ASN A 126 -4.49 12.76 -17.11
N GLY A 127 -5.20 11.65 -16.93
CA GLY A 127 -5.32 10.59 -17.91
C GLY A 127 -6.32 10.95 -19.00
N HIS A 128 -6.26 10.26 -20.13
CA HIS A 128 -7.35 10.30 -21.10
C HIS A 128 -8.65 9.70 -20.55
N TYR A 129 -8.55 8.88 -19.50
CA TYR A 129 -9.67 8.32 -18.76
C TYR A 129 -9.39 8.30 -17.26
N SER A 130 -10.31 8.80 -16.44
CA SER A 130 -10.23 8.65 -14.98
C SER A 130 -11.06 7.44 -14.55
N LEU A 131 -10.42 6.42 -13.98
CA LEU A 131 -11.12 5.22 -13.49
C LEU A 131 -11.93 5.59 -12.25
N SER A 132 -13.25 5.46 -12.34
CA SER A 132 -14.15 5.84 -11.26
C SER A 132 -14.53 4.67 -10.36
N SER A 133 -14.89 4.96 -9.11
CA SER A 133 -15.46 3.93 -8.24
C SER A 133 -16.75 3.32 -8.80
N SER A 134 -17.55 4.12 -9.52
CA SER A 134 -18.76 3.61 -10.17
C SER A 134 -18.46 2.55 -11.24
N ASP A 135 -17.37 2.71 -12.00
CA ASP A 135 -16.92 1.72 -12.98
C ASP A 135 -16.56 0.40 -12.29
N VAL A 136 -15.91 0.50 -11.14
CA VAL A 136 -15.49 -0.66 -10.35
C VAL A 136 -16.67 -1.40 -9.72
N PHE A 137 -17.59 -0.67 -9.08
CA PHE A 137 -18.78 -1.30 -8.46
C PHE A 137 -19.77 -1.86 -9.47
N SER A 138 -19.71 -1.41 -10.73
CA SER A 138 -20.52 -1.97 -11.83
C SER A 138 -19.82 -3.06 -12.64
N ASP A 139 -18.60 -3.49 -12.24
CA ASP A 139 -17.76 -4.45 -12.98
C ASP A 139 -17.62 -4.07 -14.47
N LYS A 140 -17.40 -2.78 -14.73
CA LYS A 140 -17.27 -2.25 -16.09
C LYS A 140 -16.02 -2.82 -16.75
N SER A 141 -16.18 -3.30 -17.98
CA SER A 141 -15.08 -3.68 -18.87
C SER A 141 -14.61 -2.52 -19.73
N PHE A 142 -13.35 -2.55 -20.14
CA PHE A 142 -12.75 -1.57 -21.04
C PHE A 142 -12.15 -2.23 -22.28
N ASP A 143 -12.14 -1.50 -23.40
CA ASP A 143 -11.55 -1.97 -24.66
C ASP A 143 -10.01 -1.93 -24.63
N ASP A 144 -9.44 -1.24 -23.65
CA ASP A 144 -8.01 -0.98 -23.48
C ASP A 144 -7.48 -1.46 -22.11
N GLU A 145 -8.05 -2.53 -21.55
CA GLU A 145 -7.62 -3.09 -20.25
C GLU A 145 -6.12 -3.46 -20.26
N VAL A 146 -5.37 -2.89 -19.31
CA VAL A 146 -3.94 -3.17 -19.10
C VAL A 146 -3.68 -3.96 -17.82
N ALA A 147 -4.63 -4.02 -16.89
CA ALA A 147 -4.52 -4.87 -15.71
C ALA A 147 -5.90 -5.23 -15.14
N VAL A 148 -5.95 -6.40 -14.50
CA VAL A 148 -7.08 -6.81 -13.66
C VAL A 148 -6.56 -7.04 -12.24
N VAL A 149 -7.07 -6.30 -11.27
CA VAL A 149 -6.73 -6.44 -9.86
C VAL A 149 -7.93 -7.01 -9.12
N LYS A 150 -7.74 -8.10 -8.39
CA LYS A 150 -8.77 -8.68 -7.55
C LYS A 150 -8.46 -8.41 -6.09
N ILE A 151 -9.40 -7.80 -5.37
CA ILE A 151 -9.30 -7.69 -3.92
C ILE A 151 -9.69 -9.05 -3.33
N SER A 152 -8.72 -9.69 -2.68
CA SER A 152 -8.93 -10.94 -1.96
C SER A 152 -9.59 -10.68 -0.61
N VAL A 153 -10.56 -11.53 -0.23
CA VAL A 153 -11.18 -11.60 1.10
C VAL A 153 -10.14 -11.68 2.23
N LEU A 154 -8.96 -12.24 1.93
CA LEU A 154 -7.86 -12.33 2.89
C LEU A 154 -7.32 -10.94 3.27
N GLY A 155 -7.33 -9.97 2.37
CA GLY A 155 -6.86 -8.60 2.65
C GLY A 155 -7.72 -7.91 3.72
N GLU A 156 -9.05 -7.98 3.61
CA GLU A 156 -9.95 -7.46 4.66
C GLU A 156 -9.74 -8.18 6.00
N LYS A 157 -9.53 -9.50 5.97
CA LYS A 157 -9.27 -10.30 7.18
C LYS A 157 -7.90 -10.03 7.81
N LEU A 158 -6.90 -9.66 7.02
CA LEU A 158 -5.54 -9.37 7.48
C LEU A 158 -5.38 -7.93 7.99
N PHE A 159 -6.27 -7.00 7.60
CA PHE A 159 -6.27 -5.61 8.10
C PHE A 159 -7.56 -5.21 8.86
N PRO A 160 -8.10 -6.05 9.78
CA PRO A 160 -9.45 -5.86 10.34
C PRO A 160 -9.56 -4.68 11.30
N CYS A 161 -8.42 -4.07 11.69
CA CYS A 161 -8.38 -2.88 12.53
C CYS A 161 -8.25 -1.57 11.75
N VAL A 162 -7.98 -1.64 10.43
CA VAL A 162 -7.85 -0.48 9.54
C VAL A 162 -8.99 -0.43 8.53
N LEU A 163 -9.46 -1.59 8.08
CA LEU A 163 -10.59 -1.72 7.16
C LEU A 163 -11.80 -2.17 7.96
N SER A 164 -12.87 -1.36 7.96
CA SER A 164 -14.16 -1.82 8.46
C SER A 164 -14.56 -3.04 7.63
N PRO A 165 -14.80 -4.21 8.23
CA PRO A 165 -15.19 -5.41 7.51
C PRO A 165 -16.69 -5.32 7.19
N ASP A 166 -17.10 -4.36 6.37
CA ASP A 166 -18.47 -4.29 5.84
C ASP A 166 -18.64 -5.16 4.58
N GLY A 167 -17.55 -5.80 4.12
CA GLY A 167 -17.53 -6.71 2.99
C GLY A 167 -17.78 -6.04 1.64
N LYS A 168 -17.83 -4.70 1.59
CA LYS A 168 -18.03 -3.91 0.37
C LYS A 168 -16.98 -4.21 -0.70
N PHE A 169 -15.79 -4.64 -0.31
CA PHE A 169 -14.69 -4.94 -1.23
C PHE A 169 -14.53 -6.44 -1.49
N ASN A 170 -15.41 -7.29 -0.94
CA ASN A 170 -15.36 -8.73 -1.17
C ASN A 170 -15.58 -9.07 -2.64
N LYS A 171 -14.63 -9.81 -3.22
CA LYS A 171 -14.63 -10.29 -4.62
C LYS A 171 -14.59 -9.17 -5.66
N LEU A 172 -14.26 -7.96 -5.26
CA LEU A 172 -14.23 -6.82 -6.16
C LEU A 172 -13.10 -6.97 -7.19
N VAL A 173 -13.47 -6.89 -8.47
CA VAL A 173 -12.58 -6.98 -9.62
C VAL A 173 -12.43 -5.58 -10.19
N ILE A 174 -11.20 -5.07 -10.21
CA ILE A 174 -10.86 -3.77 -10.77
C ILE A 174 -10.19 -4.01 -12.12
N ARG A 175 -10.86 -3.57 -13.18
CA ARG A 175 -10.33 -3.56 -14.54
C ARG A 175 -9.75 -2.19 -14.80
N VAL A 176 -8.46 -2.14 -15.11
CA VAL A 176 -7.68 -0.92 -15.20
C VAL A 176 -7.43 -0.62 -16.68
N PRO A 177 -8.00 0.45 -17.23
CA PRO A 177 -7.76 0.82 -18.63
C PRO A 177 -6.41 1.49 -18.82
N PHE A 178 -5.79 1.27 -19.98
CA PHE A 178 -4.53 1.88 -20.38
C PHE A 178 -4.65 3.41 -20.52
N SER A 179 -5.81 3.89 -20.94
CA SER A 179 -6.14 5.32 -21.03
C SER A 179 -6.01 6.08 -19.71
N SER A 180 -6.07 5.41 -18.55
CA SER A 180 -5.76 6.02 -17.25
C SER A 180 -4.28 6.32 -17.02
N PHE A 181 -3.41 5.90 -17.94
CA PHE A 181 -1.96 6.16 -17.91
C PHE A 181 -1.48 7.05 -19.05
N LEU A 182 -2.34 7.33 -20.04
CA LEU A 182 -2.02 8.15 -21.20
C LEU A 182 -2.30 9.63 -20.93
N THR A 183 -1.39 10.49 -21.39
CA THR A 183 -1.53 11.95 -21.29
C THR A 183 -1.51 12.57 -22.68
N ASP A 184 -1.93 13.83 -22.78
CA ASP A 184 -1.83 14.61 -24.03
C ASP A 184 -0.37 14.90 -24.45
N ILE A 185 0.60 14.68 -23.56
CA ILE A 185 2.02 14.86 -23.86
C ILE A 185 2.49 13.70 -24.74
N LYS A 186 2.96 14.03 -25.94
CA LYS A 186 3.44 13.06 -26.92
C LYS A 186 4.58 12.22 -26.35
N ASN A 187 4.48 10.90 -26.53
CA ASN A 187 5.44 9.89 -26.08
C ASN A 187 5.66 9.83 -24.56
N LEU A 188 4.73 10.37 -23.77
CA LEU A 188 4.72 10.22 -22.31
C LEU A 188 3.61 9.26 -21.89
N VAL A 189 3.97 8.27 -21.09
CA VAL A 189 3.01 7.41 -20.39
C VAL A 189 3.43 7.33 -18.94
N ALA A 190 2.44 7.37 -18.07
CA ALA A 190 2.62 7.24 -16.64
C ALA A 190 2.67 5.75 -16.28
N VAL A 191 3.45 5.35 -15.27
CA VAL A 191 3.53 3.94 -14.81
C VAL A 191 3.46 3.84 -13.30
N GLY A 192 3.04 2.69 -12.79
CA GLY A 192 2.89 2.47 -11.35
C GLY A 192 1.55 2.97 -10.82
N ARG A 193 1.59 3.77 -9.74
CA ARG A 193 0.41 4.21 -8.96
C ARG A 193 -0.10 5.61 -9.31
N ILE A 194 0.47 6.24 -10.33
CA ILE A 194 0.14 7.60 -10.76
C ILE A 194 -1.01 7.69 -11.77
N ALA A 195 -1.70 6.56 -12.03
CA ALA A 195 -2.89 6.52 -12.88
C ALA A 195 -3.94 7.54 -12.44
N ASP A 196 -4.69 8.03 -13.41
CA ASP A 196 -5.86 8.86 -13.15
C ASP A 196 -7.01 7.99 -12.65
N VAL A 197 -7.30 8.10 -11.35
CA VAL A 197 -8.31 7.31 -10.63
C VAL A 197 -9.00 8.18 -9.58
N ASP A 198 -10.25 7.85 -9.28
CA ASP A 198 -11.03 8.50 -8.23
C ASP A 198 -10.39 8.42 -6.84
N ASP A 199 -10.75 9.38 -5.99
CA ASP A 199 -10.15 9.56 -4.68
C ASP A 199 -10.27 8.35 -3.75
N ASP A 200 -11.38 7.62 -3.82
CA ASP A 200 -11.67 6.45 -3.01
C ASP A 200 -10.99 5.17 -3.55
N LEU A 201 -10.75 5.06 -4.86
CA LEU A 201 -9.99 3.95 -5.45
C LEU A 201 -8.50 4.02 -5.15
N LYS A 202 -7.96 5.21 -4.86
CA LYS A 202 -6.53 5.40 -4.54
C LYS A 202 -6.08 4.46 -3.44
N PHE A 203 -6.76 4.52 -2.29
CA PHE A 203 -6.43 3.71 -1.12
C PHE A 203 -6.42 2.22 -1.44
N ILE A 204 -7.40 1.77 -2.22
CA ILE A 204 -7.54 0.37 -2.61
C ILE A 204 -6.38 -0.05 -3.50
N LEU A 205 -6.15 0.68 -4.59
CA LEU A 205 -5.08 0.37 -5.54
C LEU A 205 -3.68 0.50 -4.91
N TYR A 206 -3.53 1.27 -3.83
CA TYR A 206 -2.31 1.35 -3.05
C TYR A 206 -1.96 0.05 -2.29
N SER A 207 -2.97 -0.64 -1.77
CA SER A 207 -2.78 -1.80 -0.90
C SER A 207 -2.52 -3.11 -1.63
N PHE A 208 -2.72 -3.15 -2.95
CA PHE A 208 -2.59 -4.35 -3.78
C PHE A 208 -1.42 -4.23 -4.76
N PRO A 209 -0.94 -5.33 -5.37
CA PRO A 209 0.17 -5.33 -6.34
C PRO A 209 -0.21 -4.70 -7.70
N PHE A 210 -0.91 -3.56 -7.68
CA PHE A 210 -1.31 -2.76 -8.82
C PHE A 210 -0.08 -2.26 -9.60
N ALA A 211 0.87 -1.63 -8.89
CA ALA A 211 2.01 -0.94 -9.51
C ALA A 211 2.87 -1.88 -10.39
N ILE A 212 3.15 -3.09 -9.90
CA ILE A 212 3.96 -4.07 -10.61
C ILE A 212 3.21 -4.52 -11.86
N LYS A 213 1.96 -4.96 -11.71
CA LYS A 213 1.16 -5.52 -12.82
C LYS A 213 0.92 -4.50 -13.93
N THR A 214 0.61 -3.25 -13.58
CA THR A 214 0.41 -2.19 -14.57
C THR A 214 1.72 -1.80 -15.24
N SER A 215 2.83 -1.69 -14.50
CA SER A 215 4.12 -1.28 -15.06
C SER A 215 4.68 -2.31 -16.05
N GLU A 216 4.59 -3.61 -15.73
CA GLU A 216 5.03 -4.68 -16.64
C GLU A 216 4.23 -4.65 -17.95
N ASN A 217 2.90 -4.58 -17.86
CA ASN A 217 2.03 -4.59 -19.03
C ASN A 217 2.20 -3.32 -19.87
N ILE A 218 2.31 -2.14 -19.24
CA ILE A 218 2.59 -0.88 -19.95
C ILE A 218 3.95 -0.94 -20.65
N GLY A 219 5.00 -1.47 -19.99
CA GLY A 219 6.31 -1.66 -20.59
C GLY A 219 6.26 -2.52 -21.87
N ASN A 220 5.48 -3.61 -21.83
CA ASN A 220 5.24 -4.45 -23.01
C ASN A 220 4.51 -3.70 -24.13
N LEU A 221 3.50 -2.90 -23.80
CA LEU A 221 2.77 -2.08 -24.79
C LEU A 221 3.69 -1.03 -25.43
N ILE A 222 4.55 -0.37 -24.64
CA ILE A 222 5.54 0.58 -25.17
C ILE A 222 6.49 -0.11 -26.15
N ALA A 223 7.04 -1.27 -25.76
CA ALA A 223 7.95 -2.04 -26.60
C ALA A 223 7.26 -2.49 -27.91
N PHE A 224 6.00 -2.91 -27.84
CA PHE A 224 5.19 -3.23 -29.00
C PHE A 224 4.96 -2.02 -29.90
N ALA A 225 4.58 -0.87 -29.34
CA ALA A 225 4.36 0.36 -30.10
C ALA A 225 5.62 0.79 -30.85
N TYR A 226 6.76 0.77 -30.16
CA TYR A 226 8.05 1.14 -30.72
C TYR A 226 8.42 0.23 -31.90
N LYS A 227 8.32 -1.09 -31.72
CA LYS A 227 8.63 -2.07 -32.78
C LYS A 227 7.75 -1.94 -34.02
N ASN A 228 6.52 -1.47 -33.85
CA ASN A 228 5.53 -1.37 -34.93
C ASN A 228 5.33 0.07 -35.43
N ASN A 229 6.13 1.04 -34.98
CA ASN A 229 5.99 2.46 -35.30
C ASN A 229 4.55 3.00 -35.04
N LEU A 230 3.96 2.58 -33.93
CA LEU A 230 2.62 3.00 -33.49
C LEU A 230 2.72 4.03 -32.37
N GLY A 231 1.81 5.01 -32.38
CA GLY A 231 1.60 5.88 -31.22
C GLY A 231 0.95 5.11 -30.07
N LEU A 232 1.34 5.40 -28.83
CA LEU A 232 0.78 4.74 -27.64
C LEU A 232 -0.75 4.89 -27.54
N ASN A 233 -1.28 6.05 -27.94
CA ASN A 233 -2.72 6.31 -28.00
C ASN A 233 -3.49 5.52 -29.06
N ARG A 234 -2.80 4.75 -29.91
CA ARG A 234 -3.41 3.88 -30.93
C ARG A 234 -3.47 2.42 -30.51
N ILE A 235 -2.94 2.08 -29.34
CA ILE A 235 -2.92 0.71 -28.83
C ILE A 235 -4.21 0.43 -28.07
N LYS A 236 -4.90 -0.66 -28.44
CA LYS A 236 -6.00 -1.23 -27.67
C LYS A 236 -5.49 -2.48 -26.96
N ALA A 237 -5.08 -2.32 -25.70
CA ALA A 237 -4.66 -3.45 -24.87
C ALA A 237 -5.87 -4.29 -24.48
N LYS A 238 -5.75 -5.61 -24.50
CA LYS A 238 -6.77 -6.48 -23.89
C LYS A 238 -6.07 -7.62 -23.19
N VAL A 239 -5.93 -7.48 -21.87
CA VAL A 239 -5.37 -8.48 -20.95
C VAL A 239 -6.39 -9.56 -20.63
#